data_AF-A0A660PYF7-F1
#
_entry.id   AF-A0A660PYF7-F1
#
_cell.length_a   1.000
_cell.length_b   1.000
_cell.length_c   1.000
_cell.angle_alpha   90.00
_cell.angle_beta   90.00
_cell.angle_gamma   90.00
#
_symmetry.space_group_name_H-M   'P 1'
#
loop_
_entity.id
_entity.type
_entity.pdbx_description
1 polymer ?
#
loop_
_entity_poly.entity_id
_entity_poly.type
_entity_poly.pdbx_seq_one_letter_code
_entity_poly.pdbx_strand_id
1 'polypeptide(L)'
;MEITGIFKYLYELLAGIGLPQVWVDIIAYIFAAVVVFGFLCVVALFLVWLERKASAHFQQRLGPMRTGWHGWRQTVHDAIKLMRKEDITPYAVDRKVF
;
A
#
# COMPACT_ATOMS: atom_id res chain seq x y z
N MET A 1 -17.52 14.66 -4.59
CA MET A 1 -16.72 14.94 -3.37
C MET A 1 -15.29 14.66 -3.75
N GLU A 2 -14.69 15.63 -4.43
CA GLU A 2 -13.41 15.44 -5.11
C GLU A 2 -12.28 15.40 -4.08
N ILE A 3 -11.24 14.62 -4.37
CA ILE A 3 -10.06 14.45 -3.52
C ILE A 3 -9.46 15.82 -3.11
N THR A 4 -9.60 16.83 -3.97
CA THR A 4 -9.27 18.25 -3.76
C THR A 4 -10.00 18.88 -2.57
N GLY A 5 -11.24 18.49 -2.29
CA GLY A 5 -12.05 19.02 -1.18
C GLY A 5 -11.57 18.54 0.19
N ILE A 6 -11.11 17.29 0.31
CA ILE A 6 -10.53 16.75 1.55
C ILE A 6 -9.20 17.43 1.86
N PHE A 7 -8.34 17.60 0.85
CA PHE A 7 -7.08 18.32 1.01
C PHE A 7 -7.29 19.78 1.39
N LYS A 8 -8.30 20.45 0.81
CA LYS A 8 -8.65 21.82 1.13
C LYS A 8 -9.15 21.96 2.58
N TYR A 9 -10.01 21.05 3.03
CA TYR A 9 -10.49 21.02 4.41
C TYR A 9 -9.35 20.78 5.42
N LEU A 10 -8.42 19.88 5.11
CA LEU A 10 -7.23 19.65 5.93
C LEU A 10 -6.34 20.90 5.99
N TYR A 11 -6.17 21.59 4.87
CA TYR A 11 -5.40 22.83 4.78
C TYR A 11 -6.04 23.96 5.59
N GLU A 12 -7.36 24.11 5.51
CA GLU A 12 -8.13 25.08 6.29
C GLU A 12 -8.08 24.79 7.79
N LEU A 13 -8.15 23.52 8.21
CA LEU A 13 -7.98 23.12 9.61
C LEU A 13 -6.57 23.40 10.13
N LEU A 14 -5.53 23.09 9.35
CA LEU A 14 -4.14 23.31 9.75
C LEU A 14 -3.78 24.81 9.78
N ALA A 15 -4.32 25.59 8.84
CA ALA A 15 -4.18 27.05 8.85
C ALA A 15 -4.92 27.69 10.03
N GLY A 16 -6.08 27.13 10.45
CA GLY A 16 -6.85 27.59 11.61
C GLY A 16 -6.14 27.45 12.96
N ILE A 17 -5.10 26.61 13.04
CA ILE A 17 -4.26 26.42 14.23
C ILE A 17 -3.19 27.53 14.35
N GLY A 18 -2.99 28.36 13.32
CA GLY A 18 -2.04 29.48 13.33
C GLY A 18 -0.59 29.08 13.05
N LEU A 19 -0.37 27.93 12.39
CA LEU A 19 0.95 27.45 12.00
C LEU A 19 1.55 28.30 10.86
N PRO A 20 2.88 28.53 10.84
CA PRO A 20 3.53 29.18 9.70
C PRO A 20 3.30 28.39 8.42
N GLN A 21 3.02 29.10 7.32
CA GLN A 21 2.49 28.54 6.07
C GLN A 21 3.38 27.42 5.48
N VAL A 22 4.69 27.53 5.64
CA VAL A 22 5.67 26.51 5.21
C VAL A 22 5.41 25.13 5.83
N TRP A 23 5.03 25.08 7.11
CA TRP A 23 4.78 23.81 7.80
C TRP A 23 3.46 23.17 7.36
N VAL A 24 2.45 24.00 7.07
CA VAL A 24 1.16 23.53 6.56
C VAL A 24 1.34 22.88 5.19
N ASP A 25 2.13 23.49 4.31
CA ASP A 25 2.43 22.96 2.98
C ASP A 25 3.15 21.60 3.07
N ILE A 26 4.21 21.51 3.88
CA ILE A 26 4.98 20.26 4.05
C ILE A 26 4.08 19.12 4.54
N ILE A 27 3.25 19.39 5.56
CA ILE A 27 2.34 18.38 6.12
C ILE A 27 1.29 17.97 5.09
N ALA A 28 0.70 18.92 4.37
CA ALA A 28 -0.29 18.64 3.34
C ALA A 28 0.28 17.79 2.20
N TYR A 29 1.50 18.09 1.74
CA TYR A 29 2.16 17.30 0.70
C TYR A 29 2.55 15.90 1.16
N ILE A 30 3.08 15.74 2.38
CA ILE A 30 3.37 14.42 2.94
C ILE A 30 2.08 13.61 3.06
N PHE A 31 1.01 14.22 3.58
CA PHE A 31 -0.28 13.55 3.68
C PHE A 31 -0.80 13.11 2.31
N ALA A 32 -0.71 13.97 1.30
CA ALA A 32 -1.08 13.62 -0.07
C ALA A 32 -0.25 12.46 -0.63
N ALA A 33 1.07 12.49 -0.44
CA ALA A 33 1.96 11.42 -0.88
C ALA A 33 1.62 10.08 -0.21
N VAL A 34 1.36 10.08 1.10
CA VAL A 34 0.98 8.88 1.85
C VAL A 34 -0.37 8.33 1.38
N VAL A 35 -1.36 9.19 1.13
CA VAL A 35 -2.67 8.77 0.62
C VAL A 35 -2.56 8.13 -0.76
N VAL A 36 -1.84 8.77 -1.69
CA VAL A 36 -1.63 8.25 -3.04
C VAL A 36 -0.85 6.93 -3.00
N PHE A 37 0.23 6.88 -2.23
CA PHE A 37 1.02 5.66 -2.07
C PHE A 37 0.22 4.53 -1.42
N GLY A 38 -0.54 4.83 -0.37
CA GLY A 38 -1.42 3.87 0.29
C GLY A 38 -2.48 3.31 -0.67
N PHE A 39 -3.07 4.17 -1.51
CA PHE A 39 -4.01 3.76 -2.55
C PHE A 39 -3.37 2.80 -3.55
N LEU A 40 -2.17 3.14 -4.06
CA LEU A 40 -1.41 2.27 -4.98
C LEU A 40 -1.11 0.91 -4.35
N CYS A 41 -0.70 0.88 -3.08
CA CYS A 41 -0.46 -0.36 -2.34
C CYS A 41 -1.71 -1.24 -2.23
N VAL A 42 -2.88 -0.64 -1.92
CA VAL A 42 -4.15 -1.38 -1.86
C VAL A 42 -4.55 -1.94 -3.22
N VAL A 43 -4.41 -1.14 -4.29
CA VAL A 43 -4.66 -1.58 -5.66
C VAL A 43 -3.72 -2.73 -6.04
N ALA A 44 -2.44 -2.65 -5.72
CA ALA A 44 -1.47 -3.71 -5.98
C ALA A 44 -1.86 -5.01 -5.26
N LEU A 45 -2.21 -4.96 -3.98
CA LEU A 45 -2.67 -6.14 -3.22
C LEU A 45 -3.94 -6.76 -3.83
N PHE A 46 -4.87 -5.94 -4.33
CA PHE A 46 -6.07 -6.40 -5.01
C PHE A 46 -5.75 -7.06 -6.36
N LEU A 47 -4.86 -6.47 -7.15
CA LEU A 47 -4.44 -7.00 -8.45
C LEU A 47 -3.73 -8.36 -8.29
N VAL A 48 -2.86 -8.53 -7.31
CA VAL A 48 -2.20 -9.83 -7.03
C VAL A 48 -3.24 -10.90 -6.67
N TRP A 49 -4.27 -10.55 -5.89
CA TRP A 49 -5.36 -11.48 -5.58
C TRP A 49 -6.19 -11.84 -6.82
N LEU A 50 -6.51 -10.84 -7.65
CA LEU A 50 -7.27 -11.00 -8.88
C LEU A 50 -6.51 -11.87 -9.90
N GLU A 51 -5.22 -11.61 -10.09
CA GLU A 51 -4.34 -12.38 -10.98
C GLU A 51 -4.32 -13.86 -10.61
N ARG A 52 -4.20 -14.17 -9.31
CA ARG A 52 -4.25 -15.56 -8.81
C ARG A 52 -5.58 -16.24 -9.12
N LYS A 53 -6.70 -15.51 -9.02
CA LYS A 53 -8.02 -16.03 -9.38
C LYS A 53 -8.18 -16.21 -10.88
N ALA A 54 -7.73 -15.25 -11.70
CA ALA A 54 -7.77 -15.34 -13.15
C ALA A 54 -6.94 -16.53 -13.66
N SER A 55 -5.72 -16.69 -13.14
CA SER A 55 -4.83 -17.82 -13.45
C SER A 55 -5.44 -19.17 -13.09
N ALA A 56 -6.11 -19.26 -11.94
CA ALA A 56 -6.82 -20.47 -11.54
C ALA A 56 -7.98 -20.80 -12.49
N HIS A 57 -8.71 -19.78 -12.95
CA HIS A 57 -9.83 -19.95 -13.88
C HIS A 57 -9.37 -20.45 -15.26
N PHE A 58 -8.26 -19.93 -15.79
CA PHE A 58 -7.64 -20.45 -17.01
C PHE A 58 -7.24 -21.93 -16.89
N GLN A 59 -6.83 -22.34 -15.70
CA GLN A 59 -6.40 -23.72 -15.41
C GLN A 59 -7.55 -24.64 -14.97
N GLN A 60 -8.81 -24.19 -15.06
CA GLN A 60 -9.98 -24.94 -14.60
C GLN A 60 -9.86 -25.44 -13.15
N ARG A 61 -9.23 -24.64 -12.27
CA ARG A 61 -9.15 -24.89 -10.83
C ARG A 61 -9.66 -23.72 -10.03
N LEU A 62 -10.02 -23.97 -8.77
CA LEU A 62 -10.41 -22.90 -7.86
C LEU A 62 -9.18 -22.14 -7.36
N GLY A 63 -9.26 -20.81 -7.39
CA GLY A 63 -8.27 -19.92 -6.78
C GLY A 63 -8.29 -19.97 -5.25
N PRO A 64 -7.64 -19.01 -4.56
CA PRO A 64 -7.59 -18.99 -3.10
C PRO A 64 -8.99 -18.93 -2.46
N MET A 65 -9.35 -19.90 -1.61
CA MET A 65 -10.68 -19.97 -0.93
C MET A 65 -10.62 -20.16 0.59
N ARG A 66 -9.43 -20.33 1.19
CA ARG A 66 -9.29 -20.78 2.60
C ARG A 66 -9.10 -19.67 3.63
N THR A 67 -8.48 -18.55 3.27
CA THR A 67 -8.12 -17.45 4.18
C THR A 67 -9.19 -16.37 4.25
N GLY A 68 -10.47 -16.76 4.45
CA GLY A 68 -11.64 -15.88 4.49
C GLY A 68 -12.49 -15.92 3.22
N TRP A 69 -13.52 -15.08 3.12
CA TRP A 69 -14.42 -15.02 1.96
C TRP A 69 -13.60 -14.84 0.67
N HIS A 70 -13.64 -15.82 -0.24
CA HIS A 70 -12.86 -15.81 -1.48
C HIS A 70 -11.33 -15.58 -1.30
N GLY A 71 -10.77 -15.83 -0.12
CA GLY A 71 -9.33 -15.76 0.13
C GLY A 71 -8.70 -14.36 0.01
N TRP A 72 -9.46 -13.27 0.18
CA TRP A 72 -8.90 -11.91 0.05
C TRP A 72 -7.79 -11.62 1.08
N ARG A 73 -7.87 -12.21 2.28
CA ARG A 73 -6.84 -12.02 3.32
C ARG A 73 -5.53 -12.73 2.99
N GLN A 74 -5.50 -13.56 1.94
CA GLN A 74 -4.29 -14.28 1.54
C GLN A 74 -3.15 -13.30 1.20
N THR A 75 -3.43 -12.21 0.49
CA THR A 75 -2.41 -11.24 0.06
C THR A 75 -1.88 -10.43 1.25
N VAL A 76 -2.71 -10.16 2.25
CA VAL A 76 -2.27 -9.54 3.51
C VAL A 76 -1.33 -10.46 4.29
N HIS A 77 -1.66 -11.74 4.42
CA HIS A 77 -0.75 -12.71 5.05
C HIS A 77 0.56 -12.87 4.25
N ASP A 78 0.49 -12.76 2.92
CA ASP A 78 1.67 -12.77 2.05
C ASP A 78 2.60 -11.58 2.33
N ALA A 79 2.04 -10.38 2.51
CA ALA A 79 2.83 -9.21 2.90
C ALA A 79 3.52 -9.42 4.26
N ILE A 80 2.77 -9.88 5.27
CA ILE A 80 3.31 -10.11 6.61
C ILE A 80 4.41 -11.19 6.61
N LYS A 81 4.24 -12.27 5.84
CA LYS A 81 5.23 -13.34 5.79
C LYS A 81 6.55 -12.87 5.18
N LEU A 82 6.49 -11.96 4.19
CA LEU A 82 7.67 -11.42 3.53
C LEU A 82 8.37 -10.39 4.42
N MET A 83 7.63 -9.55 5.14
CA MET A 83 8.21 -8.63 6.12
C MET A 83 8.97 -9.32 7.25
N ARG A 84 8.53 -10.53 7.62
CA ARG A 84 9.19 -11.33 8.65
C ARG A 84 10.24 -12.30 8.08
N LYS A 85 10.38 -12.36 6.76
CA LYS A 85 11.35 -13.26 6.14
C LYS A 85 12.75 -12.76 6.48
N GLU A 86 13.63 -13.68 6.83
CA GLU A 86 15.04 -13.35 7.09
C GLU A 86 15.70 -12.81 5.81
N ASP A 87 16.29 -11.62 5.94
CA ASP A 87 17.12 -11.03 4.89
C ASP A 87 18.52 -11.63 4.97
N ILE A 88 18.81 -12.58 4.07
CA ILE A 88 20.10 -13.27 4.01
C ILE A 88 20.96 -12.59 2.96
N THR A 89 22.01 -11.89 3.39
CA THR A 89 23.05 -11.38 2.49
C THR A 89 24.13 -12.44 2.27
N PRO A 90 24.38 -12.87 1.02
CA PRO A 90 25.44 -13.83 0.71
C PRO A 90 26.84 -13.26 1.03
N TYR A 91 27.76 -14.13 1.46
CA TYR A 91 29.09 -13.74 1.93
C TYR A 91 29.99 -13.14 0.83
N ALA A 92 29.77 -13.52 -0.43
CA ALA A 92 30.62 -13.14 -1.56
C ALA A 92 30.02 -12.01 -2.43
N VAL A 93 29.33 -11.04 -1.82
CA VAL A 93 28.70 -9.93 -2.55
C VAL A 93 29.04 -8.58 -1.92
N ASP A 94 29.13 -7.55 -2.77
CA ASP A 94 29.25 -6.16 -2.33
C ASP A 94 27.99 -5.70 -1.59
N ARG A 95 28.13 -5.52 -0.27
CA ARG A 95 27.04 -5.21 0.67
C ARG A 95 26.41 -3.83 0.49
N LYS A 96 27.04 -2.89 -0.23
CA LYS A 96 26.44 -1.57 -0.45
C LYS A 96 25.48 -1.55 -1.63
N VAL A 97 25.69 -2.45 -2.58
CA VAL A 97 24.88 -2.57 -3.79
C VAL A 97 23.77 -3.60 -3.59
N PHE A 98 24.00 -4.62 -2.76
CA PHE A 98 23.08 -5.72 -2.45
C PHE A 98 22.27 -5.45 -1.19
#